data_AF-A0A534Q8I9-F1
#
_entry.id   AF-A0A534Q8I9-F1
#
_cell.length_a   1.000
_cell.length_b   1.000
_cell.length_c   1.000
_cell.angle_alpha   90.00
_cell.angle_beta   90.00
_cell.angle_gamma   90.00
#
_symmetry.space_group_name_H-M   'P 1'
#
loop_
_entity.id
_entity.type
_entity.pdbx_description
1 polymer ?
#
loop_
_entity_poly.entity_id
_entity_poly.type
_entity_poly.pdbx_seq_one_letter_code
_entity_poly.pdbx_strand_id
1 'polypeptide(L)'
;MKRFYAALLALPIAVAISSAPAGAALRAPQLGFGSPALQNHLDSQGESINVLTDQQDALEWGTTVSGNSTLTIQFDVAGNISGCELGIAKLDATGKIVTGLVPVFPATAGNGCFAVASFRPGDLVVVNLFNPLAQLADTKSFTGVNKARFAYYIKWNGNTYYSHDGFNSDGMVHALTFAGNGQNTGCWWQCWEESELTDYAQADFNDAVVFMESLNPTPVSHMTWGRVKARFR
;
A
#
# COMPACT_ATOMS: atom_id res chain seq x y z
N MET A 1 17.92 58.49 -36.52
CA MET A 1 18.72 57.60 -35.65
C MET A 1 17.80 56.95 -34.62
N LYS A 2 17.89 55.62 -34.49
CA LYS A 2 17.59 54.79 -33.32
C LYS A 2 16.09 54.67 -32.93
N ARG A 3 15.39 53.54 -33.14
CA ARG A 3 15.57 52.12 -32.72
C ARG A 3 14.82 51.79 -31.42
N PHE A 4 13.82 50.89 -31.56
CA PHE A 4 13.37 49.86 -30.62
C PHE A 4 12.69 50.36 -29.31
N TYR A 5 11.78 49.66 -28.61
CA TYR A 5 11.43 48.24 -28.45
C TYR A 5 9.93 48.12 -28.16
N ALA A 6 9.24 47.18 -28.82
CA ALA A 6 7.92 46.72 -28.43
C ALA A 6 7.99 46.06 -27.04
N ALA A 7 7.11 46.49 -26.15
CA ALA A 7 7.07 46.05 -24.77
C ALA A 7 6.64 44.58 -24.66
N LEU A 8 7.55 43.81 -24.05
CA LEU A 8 7.36 42.58 -23.27
C LEU A 8 6.12 41.71 -23.61
N LEU A 9 6.38 40.65 -24.37
CA LEU A 9 5.61 39.42 -24.32
C LEU A 9 5.80 38.79 -22.93
N ALA A 10 4.71 38.66 -22.17
CA ALA A 10 4.70 37.94 -20.90
C ALA A 10 4.98 36.45 -21.16
N LEU A 11 6.11 35.93 -20.66
CA LEU A 11 6.32 34.50 -20.50
C LEU A 11 5.49 34.01 -19.31
N PRO A 12 4.51 33.11 -19.47
CA PRO A 12 4.09 32.28 -18.34
C PRO A 12 5.16 31.22 -18.13
N ILE A 13 5.88 31.32 -17.00
CA ILE A 13 6.67 30.21 -16.47
C ILE A 13 5.68 29.11 -16.12
N ALA A 14 5.59 28.09 -16.98
CA ALA A 14 4.94 26.84 -16.62
C ALA A 14 5.77 26.21 -15.50
N VAL A 15 5.36 26.44 -14.25
CA VAL A 15 5.80 25.61 -13.13
C VAL A 15 5.12 24.26 -13.36
N ALA A 16 5.80 23.37 -14.08
CA ALA A 16 5.56 21.95 -13.94
C ALA A 16 5.91 21.62 -12.49
N ILE A 17 4.90 21.63 -11.62
CA ILE A 17 5.01 21.03 -10.31
C ILE A 17 5.23 19.56 -10.62
N SER A 18 6.49 19.12 -10.62
CA SER A 18 6.78 17.70 -10.49
C SER A 18 6.09 17.30 -9.20
N SER A 19 5.02 16.50 -9.31
CA SER A 19 4.47 15.81 -8.16
C SER A 19 5.65 15.03 -7.58
N ALA A 20 6.18 15.52 -6.45
CA ALA A 20 7.21 14.78 -5.73
C ALA A 20 6.68 13.36 -5.57
N PRO A 21 7.48 12.33 -5.88
CA PRO A 21 7.02 10.97 -5.70
C PRO A 21 6.54 10.83 -4.26
N ALA A 22 5.33 10.31 -4.15
CA ALA A 22 4.79 9.70 -2.96
C ALA A 22 5.90 9.03 -2.13
N GLY A 23 6.16 9.51 -0.92
CA GLY A 23 7.23 9.00 -0.07
C GLY A 23 6.76 8.85 1.37
N ALA A 24 6.81 7.62 1.88
CA ALA A 24 6.74 7.38 3.32
C ALA A 24 8.13 7.63 3.93
N ALA A 25 8.18 7.98 5.21
CA ALA A 25 9.43 7.95 5.95
C ALA A 25 9.82 6.49 6.23
N LEU A 26 11.11 6.24 6.45
CA LEU A 26 11.54 4.94 6.98
C LEU A 26 10.87 4.68 8.33
N ARG A 27 10.45 3.43 8.54
CA ARG A 27 9.96 2.93 9.81
C ARG A 27 11.05 3.12 10.88
N ALA A 28 10.62 3.58 12.06
CA ALA A 28 11.50 3.74 13.21
C ALA A 28 10.80 3.26 14.49
N PRO A 29 11.30 2.19 15.14
CA PRO A 29 12.44 1.36 14.73
C PRO A 29 12.15 0.52 13.47
N GLN A 30 13.21 0.11 12.78
CA GLN A 30 13.13 -0.98 11.81
C GLN A 30 12.87 -2.29 12.57
N LEU A 31 12.07 -3.17 11.97
CA LEU A 31 11.69 -4.45 12.57
C LEU A 31 12.72 -5.53 12.20
N GLY A 32 13.28 -6.23 13.19
CA GLY A 32 14.06 -7.44 12.94
C GLY A 32 13.15 -8.67 12.88
N PHE A 33 13.36 -9.55 11.89
CA PHE A 33 12.58 -10.78 11.68
C PHE A 33 13.38 -11.81 10.85
N GLY A 34 12.82 -13.00 10.63
CA GLY A 34 13.37 -14.07 9.80
C GLY A 34 13.37 -13.74 8.30
N SER A 35 14.34 -12.95 7.85
CA SER A 35 14.33 -12.32 6.51
C SER A 35 14.68 -13.15 5.26
N PRO A 36 15.29 -14.37 5.28
CA PRO A 36 15.83 -14.96 4.04
C PRO A 36 14.81 -15.17 2.92
N ALA A 37 13.60 -15.62 3.25
CA ALA A 37 12.60 -15.95 2.24
C ALA A 37 12.07 -14.69 1.54
N LEU A 38 11.70 -13.65 2.29
CA LEU A 38 11.25 -12.39 1.71
C LEU A 38 12.37 -11.67 0.94
N GLN A 39 13.61 -11.67 1.45
CA GLN A 39 14.74 -11.07 0.74
C GLN A 39 14.94 -11.76 -0.62
N ASN A 40 15.01 -13.09 -0.64
CA ASN A 40 15.15 -13.86 -1.89
C ASN A 40 13.98 -13.60 -2.85
N HIS A 41 12.77 -13.44 -2.33
CA HIS A 41 11.61 -13.11 -3.14
C HIS A 41 11.79 -11.77 -3.85
N LEU A 42 12.06 -10.68 -3.12
CA LEU A 42 12.22 -9.35 -3.71
C LEU A 42 13.43 -9.29 -4.66
N ASP A 43 14.55 -9.92 -4.32
CA ASP A 43 15.72 -10.02 -5.20
C ASP A 43 15.36 -10.71 -6.53
N SER A 44 14.50 -11.73 -6.50
CA SER A 44 14.02 -12.42 -7.71
C SER A 44 13.16 -11.53 -8.62
N GLN A 45 12.54 -10.49 -8.06
CA GLN A 45 11.79 -9.47 -8.79
C GLN A 45 12.69 -8.34 -9.31
N GLY A 46 14.01 -8.44 -9.10
CA GLY A 46 15.00 -7.44 -9.51
C GLY A 46 15.10 -6.24 -8.56
N GLU A 47 14.53 -6.35 -7.36
CA GLU A 47 14.64 -5.31 -6.35
C GLU A 47 16.02 -5.29 -5.70
N SER A 48 16.44 -4.11 -5.26
CA SER A 48 17.64 -3.91 -4.43
C SER A 48 17.29 -3.49 -2.99
N ILE A 49 16.10 -3.89 -2.53
CA ILE A 49 15.53 -3.57 -1.20
C ILE A 49 16.24 -4.40 -0.13
N ASN A 50 16.71 -3.76 0.95
CA ASN A 50 17.09 -4.48 2.16
C ASN A 50 15.88 -4.57 3.11
N VAL A 51 15.34 -5.77 3.27
CA VAL A 51 14.08 -5.98 4.02
C VAL A 51 14.18 -5.62 5.51
N LEU A 52 15.40 -5.52 6.05
CA LEU A 52 15.66 -5.17 7.45
C LEU A 52 15.91 -3.67 7.68
N THR A 53 16.15 -2.88 6.63
CA THR A 53 16.53 -1.46 6.78
C THR A 53 15.67 -0.49 5.98
N ASP A 54 14.97 -0.98 4.95
CA ASP A 54 14.25 -0.12 4.00
C ASP A 54 12.74 -0.14 4.22
N GLN A 55 12.29 -0.63 5.39
CA GLN A 55 10.88 -0.68 5.75
C GLN A 55 10.31 0.72 5.84
N GLN A 56 9.14 0.92 5.25
CA GLN A 56 8.45 2.19 5.14
C GLN A 56 7.34 2.29 6.19
N ASP A 57 7.15 3.50 6.71
CA ASP A 57 6.08 3.82 7.64
C ASP A 57 4.78 4.19 6.91
N ALA A 58 4.17 3.19 6.28
CA ALA A 58 2.99 3.33 5.43
C ALA A 58 1.74 2.71 6.09
N LEU A 59 1.18 3.43 7.07
CA LEU A 59 0.00 2.96 7.83
C LEU A 59 -1.33 3.28 7.13
N GLU A 60 -1.41 4.43 6.47
CA GLU A 60 -2.57 4.89 5.73
C GLU A 60 -2.18 5.15 4.27
N TRP A 61 -3.12 4.94 3.37
CA TRP A 61 -2.95 5.07 1.94
C TRP A 61 -3.98 6.01 1.36
N GLY A 62 -3.54 6.73 0.33
CA GLY A 62 -4.38 7.57 -0.50
C GLY A 62 -3.95 7.43 -1.96
N THR A 63 -4.85 7.76 -2.88
CA THR A 63 -4.54 7.70 -4.31
C THR A 63 -3.77 8.92 -4.79
N THR A 64 -2.82 8.77 -5.73
CA THR A 64 -1.86 9.81 -6.15
C THR A 64 -2.36 10.90 -7.12
N VAL A 65 -3.60 10.86 -7.63
CA VAL A 65 -4.06 11.78 -8.69
C VAL A 65 -5.22 12.68 -8.26
N SER A 66 -5.06 13.99 -8.51
CA SER A 66 -6.10 15.02 -8.37
C SER A 66 -6.95 15.14 -9.63
N GLY A 67 -8.27 14.93 -9.51
CA GLY A 67 -9.27 15.22 -10.56
C GLY A 67 -9.69 14.01 -11.40
N ASN A 68 -11.02 13.75 -11.44
CA ASN A 68 -11.86 12.85 -12.27
C ASN A 68 -11.34 11.54 -12.92
N SER A 69 -10.11 11.12 -12.68
CA SER A 69 -9.51 9.92 -13.26
C SER A 69 -9.92 8.69 -12.46
N THR A 70 -10.14 7.59 -13.16
CA THR A 70 -10.28 6.27 -12.53
C THR A 70 -8.93 5.90 -11.92
N LEU A 71 -8.93 5.51 -10.65
CA LEU A 71 -7.70 5.22 -9.89
C LEU A 71 -7.61 3.72 -9.67
N THR A 72 -6.58 3.08 -10.21
CA THR A 72 -6.43 1.62 -10.17
C THR A 72 -5.38 1.21 -9.14
N ILE A 73 -5.79 0.42 -8.14
CA ILE A 73 -4.88 -0.38 -7.34
C ILE A 73 -4.84 -1.76 -7.97
N GLN A 74 -3.67 -2.20 -8.41
CA GLN A 74 -3.46 -3.59 -8.77
C GLN A 74 -2.90 -4.33 -7.56
N PHE A 75 -3.47 -5.49 -7.24
CA PHE A 75 -2.86 -6.48 -6.36
C PHE A 75 -2.44 -7.67 -7.23
N ASP A 76 -1.14 -7.82 -7.38
CA ASP A 76 -0.52 -9.07 -7.83
C ASP A 76 0.11 -9.75 -6.62
N VAL A 77 -0.20 -11.02 -6.43
CA VAL A 77 0.20 -11.76 -5.23
C VAL A 77 1.22 -12.82 -5.61
N ALA A 78 2.41 -12.71 -5.01
CA ALA A 78 3.46 -13.70 -5.14
C ALA A 78 3.83 -14.24 -3.74
N GLY A 79 3.15 -15.29 -3.29
CA GLY A 79 3.34 -15.87 -1.95
C GLY A 79 2.41 -17.04 -1.66
N ASN A 80 2.39 -17.50 -0.40
CA ASN A 80 1.51 -18.58 0.06
C ASN A 80 0.10 -18.07 0.43
N ILE A 81 -0.64 -17.55 -0.55
CA ILE A 81 -1.96 -16.93 -0.29
C ILE A 81 -3.10 -17.93 -0.09
N SER A 82 -2.84 -19.23 0.07
CA SER A 82 -3.88 -20.26 -0.11
C SER A 82 -5.06 -20.10 0.84
N GLY A 83 -6.12 -19.38 0.43
CA GLY A 83 -7.34 -19.08 1.18
C GLY A 83 -7.31 -17.80 2.02
N CYS A 84 -6.32 -16.92 1.84
CA CYS A 84 -6.31 -15.57 2.41
C CYS A 84 -7.16 -14.62 1.58
N GLU A 85 -7.94 -13.76 2.24
CA GLU A 85 -8.61 -12.62 1.60
C GLU A 85 -7.79 -11.35 1.87
N LEU A 86 -7.45 -10.61 0.83
CA LEU A 86 -6.80 -9.30 0.94
C LEU A 86 -7.69 -8.19 0.41
N GLY A 87 -7.59 -7.02 1.01
CA GLY A 87 -8.44 -5.92 0.60
C GLY A 87 -8.19 -4.62 1.31
N ILE A 88 -9.16 -3.73 1.15
CA ILE A 88 -9.14 -2.38 1.70
C ILE A 88 -9.95 -2.36 3.00
N ALA A 89 -9.33 -1.89 4.07
CA ALA A 89 -10.01 -1.51 5.30
C ALA A 89 -10.50 -0.06 5.18
N LYS A 90 -11.82 0.12 5.25
CA LYS A 90 -12.46 1.43 5.25
C LYS A 90 -12.18 2.11 6.58
N LEU A 91 -11.59 3.28 6.53
CA LEU A 91 -11.34 4.09 7.71
C LEU A 91 -12.40 5.18 7.86
N ASP A 92 -12.69 5.55 9.10
CA ASP A 92 -13.47 6.74 9.39
C ASP A 92 -12.74 8.02 8.95
N ALA A 93 -13.43 9.16 9.03
CA ALA A 93 -12.83 10.44 8.63
C ALA A 93 -11.57 10.79 9.44
N THR A 94 -11.37 10.22 10.63
CA THR A 94 -10.19 10.47 11.46
C THR A 94 -9.02 9.52 11.21
N GLY A 95 -9.23 8.42 10.48
CA GLY A 95 -8.22 7.38 10.27
C GLY A 95 -8.00 6.48 11.48
N LYS A 96 -8.86 6.53 12.49
CA LYS A 96 -8.66 5.84 13.78
C LYS A 96 -9.59 4.66 14.00
N ILE A 97 -10.58 4.47 13.15
CA ILE A 97 -11.57 3.40 13.30
C ILE A 97 -11.77 2.72 11.95
N VAL A 98 -11.68 1.38 11.95
CA VAL A 98 -12.10 0.56 10.82
C VAL A 98 -13.63 0.47 10.83
N THR A 99 -14.27 0.91 9.75
CA THR A 99 -15.73 0.96 9.59
C THR A 99 -16.29 -0.13 8.67
N GLY A 100 -15.40 -0.89 8.03
CA GLY A 100 -15.74 -2.07 7.26
C GLY A 100 -14.61 -2.51 6.34
N LEU A 101 -14.81 -3.64 5.66
CA LEU A 101 -13.81 -4.26 4.79
C LEU A 101 -14.33 -4.34 3.36
N VAL A 102 -13.44 -4.19 2.39
CA VAL A 102 -13.70 -4.34 0.96
C VAL A 102 -12.77 -5.42 0.42
N PRO A 103 -13.27 -6.62 0.10
CA PRO A 103 -12.46 -7.69 -0.45
C PRO A 103 -12.06 -7.35 -1.89
N VAL A 104 -10.78 -7.03 -2.08
CA VAL A 104 -10.19 -6.76 -3.39
C VAL A 104 -9.74 -8.07 -4.03
N PHE A 105 -9.08 -8.92 -3.25
CA PHE A 105 -8.63 -10.24 -3.63
C PHE A 105 -9.29 -11.28 -2.70
N PRO A 106 -10.33 -12.00 -3.14
CA PRO A 106 -11.07 -12.92 -2.28
C PRO A 106 -10.26 -14.19 -2.01
N ALA A 107 -10.52 -14.86 -0.88
CA ALA A 107 -9.91 -16.14 -0.51
C ALA A 107 -10.10 -17.27 -1.54
N THR A 108 -11.09 -17.14 -2.43
CA THR A 108 -11.37 -18.09 -3.51
C THR A 108 -10.53 -17.84 -4.77
N ALA A 109 -9.77 -16.75 -4.84
CA ALA A 109 -8.92 -16.46 -5.99
C ALA A 109 -7.70 -17.40 -5.98
N GLY A 110 -7.48 -18.09 -7.09
CA GLY A 110 -6.36 -19.01 -7.25
C GLY A 110 -5.03 -18.30 -7.50
N ASN A 111 -3.95 -19.08 -7.45
CA ASN A 111 -2.60 -18.60 -7.76
C ASN A 111 -2.53 -18.00 -9.19
N GLY A 112 -1.85 -16.86 -9.33
CA GLY A 112 -1.71 -16.12 -10.59
C GLY A 112 -2.92 -15.26 -10.97
N CYS A 113 -4.00 -15.25 -10.19
CA CYS A 113 -5.03 -14.23 -10.32
C CYS A 113 -4.47 -12.87 -9.89
N PHE A 114 -5.01 -11.80 -10.44
CA PHE A 114 -4.74 -10.43 -9.98
C PHE A 114 -6.05 -9.64 -9.92
N ALA A 115 -6.09 -8.62 -9.07
CA ALA A 115 -7.27 -7.77 -8.91
C ALA A 115 -6.94 -6.31 -9.18
N VAL A 116 -7.88 -5.59 -9.78
CA VAL A 116 -7.84 -4.15 -10.02
C VAL A 116 -8.98 -3.50 -9.24
N ALA A 117 -8.66 -2.73 -8.21
CA ALA A 117 -9.61 -1.89 -7.50
C ALA A 117 -9.58 -0.45 -8.06
N SER A 118 -10.70 -0.04 -8.66
CA SER A 118 -10.89 1.26 -9.28
C SER A 118 -11.72 2.20 -8.41
N PHE A 119 -11.13 3.29 -7.87
CA PHE A 119 -11.95 4.33 -7.23
C PHE A 119 -12.68 5.17 -8.28
N ARG A 120 -13.95 5.45 -8.01
CA ARG A 120 -14.87 6.24 -8.81
C ARG A 120 -15.44 7.40 -7.97
N PRO A 121 -15.98 8.46 -8.60
CA PRO A 121 -16.68 9.51 -7.87
C PRO A 121 -17.78 8.95 -6.94
N GLY A 122 -17.96 9.59 -5.78
CA GLY A 122 -18.98 9.19 -4.79
C GLY A 122 -18.56 8.06 -3.84
N ASP A 123 -17.29 8.01 -3.44
CA ASP A 123 -16.72 7.02 -2.51
C ASP A 123 -17.01 5.57 -2.92
N LEU A 124 -16.97 5.31 -4.23
CA LEU A 124 -17.22 4.02 -4.84
C LEU A 124 -15.90 3.37 -5.26
N VAL A 125 -15.71 2.11 -4.90
CA VAL A 125 -14.65 1.25 -5.40
C VAL A 125 -15.26 0.14 -6.23
N VAL A 126 -14.75 -0.03 -7.46
CA VAL A 126 -15.10 -1.14 -8.35
C VAL A 126 -13.91 -2.09 -8.42
N VAL A 127 -14.07 -3.31 -7.93
CA VAL A 127 -13.06 -4.36 -7.97
C VAL A 127 -13.32 -5.26 -9.17
N ASN A 128 -12.32 -5.43 -10.02
CA ASN A 128 -12.30 -6.41 -11.10
C ASN A 128 -11.26 -7.47 -10.78
N LEU A 129 -11.69 -8.72 -10.69
CA LEU A 129 -10.80 -9.88 -10.50
C LEU A 129 -10.51 -10.49 -11.87
N PHE A 130 -9.24 -10.76 -12.14
CA PHE A 130 -8.78 -11.42 -13.36
C PHE A 130 -8.18 -12.77 -13.03
N ASN A 131 -8.41 -13.75 -13.90
CA ASN A 131 -7.80 -15.07 -13.79
C ASN A 131 -6.33 -15.04 -14.26
N PRO A 132 -5.58 -16.16 -14.15
CA PRO A 132 -4.18 -16.21 -14.58
C PRO A 132 -3.95 -16.04 -16.09
N LEU A 133 -5.02 -16.04 -16.90
CA LEU A 133 -4.97 -15.76 -18.34
C LEU A 133 -5.37 -14.30 -18.64
N ALA A 134 -5.41 -13.43 -17.62
CA ALA A 134 -5.83 -12.03 -17.70
C ALA A 134 -7.27 -11.83 -18.21
N GLN A 135 -8.15 -12.82 -18.03
CA GLN A 135 -9.56 -12.70 -18.36
C GLN A 135 -10.35 -12.26 -17.13
N LEU A 136 -11.30 -11.34 -17.33
CA LEU A 136 -12.18 -10.87 -16.26
C LEU A 136 -13.01 -12.05 -15.72
N ALA A 137 -12.85 -12.33 -14.43
CA ALA A 137 -13.54 -13.40 -13.72
C ALA A 137 -14.71 -12.89 -12.89
N ASP A 138 -14.58 -11.73 -12.24
CA ASP A 138 -15.62 -11.14 -11.39
C ASP A 138 -15.51 -9.61 -11.35
N THR A 139 -16.64 -8.93 -11.13
CA THR A 139 -16.70 -7.47 -10.90
C THR A 139 -17.63 -7.17 -9.72
N LYS A 140 -17.13 -6.44 -8.73
CA LYS A 140 -17.88 -6.02 -7.54
C LYS A 140 -17.76 -4.52 -7.28
N SER A 141 -18.79 -3.94 -6.68
CA SER A 141 -18.84 -2.51 -6.36
C SER A 141 -19.11 -2.31 -4.87
N PHE A 142 -18.35 -1.41 -4.25
CA PHE A 142 -18.39 -1.12 -2.82
C PHE A 142 -18.47 0.38 -2.57
N THR A 143 -19.38 0.82 -1.72
CA THR A 143 -19.56 2.24 -1.39
C THR A 143 -18.95 2.60 -0.03
N GLY A 144 -18.70 3.89 0.18
CA GLY A 144 -18.20 4.44 1.42
C GLY A 144 -16.70 4.23 1.65
N VAL A 145 -15.91 4.03 0.59
CA VAL A 145 -14.44 3.95 0.70
C VAL A 145 -13.84 5.32 0.41
N ASN A 146 -13.19 5.91 1.41
CA ASN A 146 -12.49 7.18 1.23
C ASN A 146 -11.18 6.96 0.46
N LYS A 147 -11.14 7.39 -0.81
CA LYS A 147 -9.94 7.28 -1.67
C LYS A 147 -8.70 8.01 -1.16
N ALA A 148 -8.87 8.98 -0.27
CA ALA A 148 -7.77 9.75 0.30
C ALA A 148 -7.23 9.14 1.59
N ARG A 149 -7.95 8.16 2.17
CA ARG A 149 -7.61 7.56 3.46
C ARG A 149 -8.23 6.18 3.59
N PHE A 150 -7.39 5.17 3.46
CA PHE A 150 -7.75 3.78 3.74
C PHE A 150 -6.51 3.02 4.24
N ALA A 151 -6.72 1.84 4.80
CA ALA A 151 -5.65 0.90 5.11
C ALA A 151 -5.88 -0.40 4.33
N TYR A 152 -4.94 -1.33 4.39
CA TYR A 152 -5.14 -2.67 3.87
C TYR A 152 -5.39 -3.66 4.99
N TYR A 153 -5.94 -4.81 4.62
CA TYR A 153 -6.07 -5.95 5.50
C TYR A 153 -5.74 -7.26 4.79
N ILE A 154 -5.36 -8.24 5.60
CA ILE A 154 -5.38 -9.66 5.27
C ILE A 154 -6.32 -10.37 6.25
N LYS A 155 -7.08 -11.34 5.75
CA LYS A 155 -8.00 -12.15 6.54
C LYS A 155 -7.72 -13.62 6.27
N TRP A 156 -7.51 -14.36 7.35
CA TRP A 156 -7.18 -15.78 7.34
C TRP A 156 -7.76 -16.47 8.57
N ASN A 157 -8.34 -17.66 8.39
CA ASN A 157 -8.89 -18.47 9.50
C ASN A 157 -9.80 -17.72 10.49
N GLY A 158 -10.57 -16.74 10.01
CA GLY A 158 -11.47 -15.94 10.84
C GLY A 158 -10.81 -14.74 11.52
N ASN A 159 -9.49 -14.65 11.52
CA ASN A 159 -8.74 -13.49 12.01
C ASN A 159 -8.55 -12.46 10.91
N THR A 160 -8.38 -11.19 11.30
CA THR A 160 -8.12 -10.08 10.37
C THR A 160 -6.99 -9.25 10.93
N TYR A 161 -5.98 -9.04 10.10
CA TYR A 161 -4.83 -8.21 10.40
C TYR A 161 -4.75 -7.06 9.41
N TYR A 162 -4.24 -5.93 9.87
CA TYR A 162 -4.25 -4.67 9.15
C TYR A 162 -2.83 -4.18 8.90
N SER A 163 -2.65 -3.48 7.78
CA SER A 163 -1.39 -2.78 7.47
C SER A 163 -1.13 -1.62 8.43
N HIS A 164 -2.19 -1.14 9.09
CA HIS A 164 -2.10 -0.12 10.11
C HIS A 164 -1.92 -0.78 11.48
N ASP A 165 -0.68 -0.78 11.98
CA ASP A 165 -0.24 -1.42 13.23
C ASP A 165 -1.21 -1.19 14.42
N GLY A 166 -1.78 0.02 14.53
CA GLY A 166 -2.69 0.38 15.63
C GLY A 166 -4.07 -0.32 15.62
N PHE A 167 -4.41 -1.10 14.59
CA PHE A 167 -5.66 -1.86 14.54
C PHE A 167 -5.49 -3.35 14.86
N ASN A 168 -4.25 -3.83 14.97
CA ASN A 168 -3.97 -5.24 15.26
C ASN A 168 -4.13 -5.48 16.78
N SER A 169 -4.98 -6.43 17.15
CA SER A 169 -5.35 -6.66 18.54
C SER A 169 -4.24 -7.26 19.40
N ASP A 170 -3.29 -7.94 18.77
CA ASP A 170 -2.07 -8.45 19.40
C ASP A 170 -0.98 -7.37 19.56
N GLY A 171 -1.19 -6.18 18.99
CA GLY A 171 -0.24 -5.08 19.04
C GLY A 171 0.99 -5.28 18.14
N MET A 172 0.93 -6.23 17.21
CA MET A 172 2.03 -6.60 16.33
C MET A 172 1.90 -5.99 14.92
N VAL A 173 3.03 -5.93 14.22
CA VAL A 173 3.09 -5.53 12.82
C VAL A 173 2.85 -6.78 11.97
N HIS A 174 1.78 -6.78 11.17
CA HIS A 174 1.46 -7.86 10.22
C HIS A 174 1.74 -7.51 8.77
N ALA A 175 2.14 -6.26 8.49
CA ALA A 175 2.51 -5.84 7.15
C ALA A 175 3.76 -4.96 7.15
N LEU A 176 4.72 -5.32 6.31
CA LEU A 176 5.86 -4.49 5.98
C LEU A 176 5.65 -3.89 4.59
N THR A 177 5.93 -2.60 4.48
CA THR A 177 5.85 -1.87 3.21
C THR A 177 7.25 -1.50 2.76
N PHE A 178 7.50 -1.68 1.46
CA PHE A 178 8.74 -1.25 0.82
C PHE A 178 8.42 -0.45 -0.43
N ALA A 179 9.20 0.59 -0.70
CA ALA A 179 9.13 1.30 -1.96
C ALA A 179 9.86 0.48 -3.03
N GLY A 180 9.22 0.24 -4.17
CA GLY A 180 9.86 -0.39 -5.31
C GLY A 180 11.01 0.46 -5.84
N ASN A 181 12.08 -0.19 -6.30
CA ASN A 181 13.23 0.46 -6.90
C ASN A 181 13.55 -0.08 -8.29
N GLY A 182 14.58 0.48 -8.94
CA GLY A 182 14.96 0.10 -10.30
C GLY A 182 13.80 0.25 -11.28
N GLN A 183 13.41 -0.86 -11.91
CA GLN A 183 12.30 -0.91 -12.87
C GLN A 183 10.92 -0.71 -12.24
N ASN A 184 10.77 -0.97 -10.94
CA ASN A 184 9.52 -0.85 -10.18
C ASN A 184 9.43 0.47 -9.41
N THR A 185 10.26 1.46 -9.75
CA THR A 185 10.24 2.78 -9.12
C THR A 185 8.85 3.42 -9.26
N GLY A 186 8.26 3.84 -8.14
CA GLY A 186 6.90 4.40 -8.07
C GLY A 186 5.82 3.38 -7.70
N CYS A 187 6.20 2.12 -7.52
CA CYS A 187 5.36 1.04 -7.03
C CYS A 187 5.69 0.72 -5.57
N TRP A 188 4.88 -0.13 -4.95
CA TRP A 188 5.00 -0.52 -3.55
C TRP A 188 4.86 -2.02 -3.38
N TRP A 189 5.65 -2.55 -2.46
CA TRP A 189 5.52 -3.93 -1.99
C TRP A 189 4.89 -3.92 -0.60
N GLN A 190 3.86 -4.73 -0.40
CA GLN A 190 3.19 -4.94 0.87
C GLN A 190 3.29 -6.43 1.22
N CYS A 191 4.10 -6.74 2.22
CA CYS A 191 4.52 -8.10 2.57
C CYS A 191 3.90 -8.46 3.92
N TRP A 192 3.20 -9.59 4.01
CA TRP A 192 2.27 -9.89 5.09
C TRP A 192 2.65 -11.14 5.88
N GLU A 193 2.23 -11.10 7.15
CA GLU A 193 2.02 -12.24 8.03
C GLU A 193 0.50 -12.44 8.19
N GLU A 194 -0.01 -13.63 7.94
CA GLU A 194 -1.44 -13.98 8.02
C GLU A 194 -1.82 -14.66 9.35
N SER A 195 -0.87 -14.79 10.29
CA SER A 195 -1.05 -15.46 11.57
C SER A 195 -0.82 -14.52 12.78
N GLU A 196 -1.27 -14.96 13.96
CA GLU A 196 -1.09 -14.19 15.21
C GLU A 196 0.38 -14.27 15.64
N LEU A 197 0.96 -13.12 15.99
CA LEU A 197 2.39 -13.04 16.34
C LEU A 197 2.55 -12.86 17.85
N THR A 198 3.49 -13.61 18.43
CA THR A 198 3.92 -13.41 19.83
C THR A 198 5.28 -12.72 19.91
N ASP A 199 6.12 -12.93 18.91
CA ASP A 199 7.34 -12.20 18.62
C ASP A 199 7.56 -12.20 17.09
N TYR A 200 8.66 -11.58 16.64
CA TYR A 200 9.05 -11.54 15.23
C TYR A 200 10.13 -12.56 14.86
N ALA A 201 10.52 -13.44 15.78
CA ALA A 201 11.60 -14.39 15.54
C ALA A 201 11.20 -15.46 14.53
N GLN A 202 9.90 -15.76 14.42
CA GLN A 202 9.33 -16.69 13.44
C GLN A 202 8.66 -15.99 12.26
N ALA A 203 8.48 -14.67 12.32
CA ALA A 203 7.92 -13.92 11.22
C ALA A 203 8.92 -13.87 10.05
N ASP A 204 8.43 -14.05 8.83
CA ASP A 204 9.18 -13.99 7.57
C ASP A 204 8.54 -13.04 6.53
N PHE A 205 7.33 -12.57 6.79
CA PHE A 205 6.50 -11.65 6.01
C PHE A 205 6.35 -12.07 4.53
N ASN A 206 6.34 -13.36 4.22
CA ASN A 206 6.20 -13.86 2.85
C ASN A 206 4.87 -14.58 2.55
N ASP A 207 3.98 -14.69 3.54
CA ASP A 207 2.72 -15.43 3.41
C ASP A 207 1.82 -14.81 2.33
N ALA A 208 1.83 -13.48 2.23
CA ALA A 208 1.38 -12.79 1.04
C ALA A 208 2.31 -11.62 0.71
N VAL A 209 2.82 -11.58 -0.51
CA VAL A 209 3.55 -10.43 -1.04
C VAL A 209 2.71 -9.79 -2.13
N VAL A 210 2.32 -8.54 -1.91
CA VAL A 210 1.44 -7.79 -2.80
C VAL A 210 2.22 -6.69 -3.48
N PHE A 211 2.24 -6.72 -4.81
CA PHE A 211 2.73 -5.61 -5.62
C PHE A 211 1.59 -4.61 -5.87
N MET A 212 1.85 -3.33 -5.68
CA MET A 212 0.85 -2.26 -5.76
C MET A 212 1.36 -1.04 -6.53
N GLU A 213 0.48 -0.44 -7.32
CA GLU A 213 0.77 0.76 -8.13
C GLU A 213 -0.28 1.86 -7.93
N SER A 214 0.04 3.09 -8.36
CA SER A 214 -0.85 4.27 -8.34
C SER A 214 -1.32 4.72 -6.95
N LEU A 215 -0.45 4.55 -5.95
CA LEU A 215 -0.72 4.78 -4.53
C LEU A 215 0.30 5.73 -3.89
N ASN A 216 -0.18 6.48 -2.91
CA ASN A 216 0.63 7.32 -2.04
C ASN A 216 0.38 6.87 -0.60
N PRO A 217 1.39 6.42 0.15
CA PRO A 217 1.24 6.35 1.58
C PRO A 217 1.01 7.78 2.11
N THR A 218 0.01 7.95 2.97
CA THR A 218 -0.18 9.23 3.65
C THR A 218 0.98 9.36 4.64
N PRO A 219 1.82 10.42 4.53
CA PRO A 219 2.93 10.59 5.46
C PRO A 219 2.40 10.61 6.89
N VAL A 220 2.94 9.74 7.75
CA VAL A 220 2.60 9.74 9.17
C VAL A 220 3.13 11.04 9.78
N SER A 221 2.27 12.06 9.84
CA SER A 221 2.68 13.41 10.25
C SER A 221 2.97 13.55 11.75
N HIS A 222 2.82 12.47 12.53
CA HIS A 222 3.12 12.46 13.96
C HIS A 222 3.61 11.09 14.42
N MET A 223 4.70 11.09 15.18
CA MET A 223 5.18 9.94 15.94
C MET A 223 4.08 9.50 16.93
N THR A 224 3.64 8.23 16.90
CA THR A 224 2.69 7.73 17.91
C THR A 224 3.32 7.81 19.30
N TRP A 225 2.52 7.99 20.37
CA TRP A 225 3.04 8.03 21.74
C TRP A 225 3.80 6.76 22.13
N GLY A 226 3.40 5.61 21.58
CA GLY A 226 4.15 4.35 21.72
C GLY A 226 5.57 4.45 21.14
N ARG A 227 5.72 5.03 19.94
CA ARG A 227 7.01 5.25 19.29
C ARG A 227 7.88 6.31 19.99
N VAL A 228 7.28 7.35 20.57
CA VAL A 228 8.03 8.31 21.41
C VAL A 228 8.62 7.60 22.62
N LYS A 229 7.82 6.80 23.34
CA LYS A 229 8.30 6.07 24.53
C LYS A 229 9.38 5.04 24.19
N ALA A 230 9.29 4.39 23.03
CA ALA A 230 10.31 3.44 22.57
C ALA A 230 11.68 4.10 22.28
N ARG A 231 11.74 5.41 22.01
CA ARG A 231 13.01 6.14 21.82
C ARG A 231 13.73 6.50 23.12
N PHE A 232 13.04 6.46 24.26
CA PHE A 232 13.58 6.80 25.58
C PHE A 232 13.75 5.58 26.49
N ARG A 233 13.75 4.38 25.90
CA ARG A 233 14.08 3.11 26.54
C ARG A 233 15.31 2.53 25.87
#